data_AF-A0A7C3TDB6-F1
#
_entry.id   AF-A0A7C3TDB6-F1
#
_cell.length_a   1.000
_cell.length_b   1.000
_cell.length_c   1.000
_cell.angle_alpha   90.00
_cell.angle_beta   90.00
_cell.angle_gamma   90.00
#
_symmetry.space_group_name_H-M   'P 1'
#
loop_
_entity.id
_entity.type
_entity.pdbx_description
1 polymer ?
#
loop_
_entity_poly.entity_id
_entity_poly.type
_entity_poly.pdbx_seq_one_letter_code
_entity_poly.pdbx_strand_id
1 'polypeptide(L)'
;MGTGKDVRLSKVFDPSDGRAVVVAADHGLMLGPIQGVLELEKTLQKVVEGKPDAILLSPGQAEKLSYLFKGRMAPSLLVRVDWTNTFRDRTYTLPVRETFFGTVSSPRHALKLGARAVVTYLFLGYEDEEMEARHLSLVSKYASECAKVELPLIVEPIPLGPRVTKANNAELVAMAARVAVEAGADALKVPYTGDPESFSNVVRAAAGVPILVLGGYRALSRRDLLEVIVETMEVGGSGVVFGRNVVQAQDPKRVLEDLRAIVHEKKSVREVLAGGEAPKKIKLRAQPERCSGCLLCTAICSFSHEGDHNLSAGRLKVEGRWPGPFKLAVCTQCGRCVEACPKKALSVNPAFGFIFWNEERCDLCGRCVEACPFGVIKLQGSKIKVCDLCGGTPECVDWCPRGALRVITS
;
A
#
# COMPACT_ATOMS: atom_id res chain seq x y z
N MET A 1 -20.49 9.44 19.67
CA MET A 1 -20.55 10.37 18.52
C MET A 1 -21.96 10.95 18.44
N GLY A 2 -22.14 12.22 18.06
CA GLY A 2 -23.48 12.78 17.81
C GLY A 2 -24.15 12.10 16.62
N THR A 3 -25.49 12.07 16.58
CA THR A 3 -26.25 11.36 15.53
C THR A 3 -25.95 11.91 14.13
N GLY A 4 -25.68 13.22 14.01
CA GLY A 4 -25.38 13.84 12.73
C GLY A 4 -23.97 13.54 12.24
N LYS A 5 -22.99 13.49 13.14
CA LYS A 5 -21.63 13.06 12.81
C LYS A 5 -21.59 11.60 12.35
N ASP A 6 -22.29 10.71 13.05
CA ASP A 6 -22.30 9.28 12.74
C ASP A 6 -22.89 9.01 11.34
N VAL A 7 -24.09 9.57 11.07
CA VAL A 7 -24.69 9.52 9.73
C VAL A 7 -23.76 10.13 8.69
N ARG A 8 -23.00 11.17 9.05
CA ARG A 8 -22.02 11.78 8.16
C ARG A 8 -20.88 10.84 7.79
N LEU A 9 -20.23 10.31 8.81
CA LEU A 9 -19.10 9.41 8.68
C LEU A 9 -19.48 8.12 7.93
N SER A 10 -20.71 7.64 8.08
CA SER A 10 -21.27 6.47 7.36
C SER A 10 -21.38 6.63 5.83
N LYS A 11 -21.08 7.82 5.28
CA LYS A 11 -20.99 8.05 3.83
C LYS A 11 -19.54 8.09 3.34
N VAL A 12 -18.59 8.12 4.27
CA VAL A 12 -17.15 8.01 3.99
C VAL A 12 -16.72 6.57 4.23
N PHE A 13 -17.13 5.98 5.35
CA PHE A 13 -16.91 4.57 5.68
C PHE A 13 -18.17 3.78 5.35
N ASP A 14 -18.04 2.74 4.53
CA ASP A 14 -19.16 1.90 4.15
C ASP A 14 -19.71 1.16 5.39
N PRO A 15 -21.00 1.30 5.74
CA PRO A 15 -21.56 0.65 6.93
C PRO A 15 -21.52 -0.88 6.91
N SER A 16 -21.37 -1.50 5.72
CA SER A 16 -21.35 -2.96 5.58
C SER A 16 -20.04 -3.60 6.04
N ASP A 17 -18.93 -2.87 5.97
CA ASP A 17 -17.61 -3.37 6.36
C ASP A 17 -16.81 -2.43 7.28
N GLY A 18 -17.27 -1.19 7.48
CA GLY A 18 -16.62 -0.16 8.27
C GLY A 18 -15.37 0.44 7.61
N ARG A 19 -15.21 0.32 6.29
CA ARG A 19 -13.98 0.65 5.57
C ARG A 19 -14.15 1.78 4.55
N ALA A 20 -13.05 2.40 4.14
CA ALA A 20 -13.08 3.42 3.09
C ALA A 20 -11.82 3.43 2.20
N VAL A 21 -12.03 3.74 0.92
CA VAL A 21 -11.03 4.12 -0.08
C VAL A 21 -11.20 5.60 -0.41
N VAL A 22 -10.29 6.42 0.11
CA VAL A 22 -10.33 7.88 -0.05
C VAL A 22 -9.18 8.36 -0.94
N VAL A 23 -9.46 9.33 -1.81
CA VAL A 23 -8.43 9.97 -2.64
C VAL A 23 -8.16 11.39 -2.15
N ALA A 24 -6.89 11.69 -1.87
CA ALA A 24 -6.46 13.05 -1.54
C ALA A 24 -6.00 13.81 -2.79
N ALA A 25 -6.58 14.97 -3.04
CA ALA A 25 -6.35 15.79 -4.21
C ALA A 25 -6.17 17.30 -3.87
N ASP A 26 -5.85 17.59 -2.61
CA ASP A 26 -5.61 18.93 -2.06
C ASP A 26 -4.16 19.40 -2.17
N HIS A 27 -3.24 18.54 -2.64
CA HIS A 27 -1.79 18.80 -2.74
C HIS A 27 -1.45 20.14 -3.42
N GLY A 28 -2.21 20.57 -4.43
CA GLY A 28 -1.96 21.83 -5.14
C GLY A 28 -2.01 23.06 -4.24
N LEU A 29 -2.79 23.02 -3.15
CA LEU A 29 -2.84 24.07 -2.13
C LEU A 29 -1.48 24.26 -1.44
N MET A 30 -0.74 23.17 -1.24
CA MET A 30 0.54 23.16 -0.53
C MET A 30 1.73 23.23 -1.50
N LEU A 31 1.68 22.48 -2.60
CA LEU A 31 2.82 22.21 -3.49
C LEU A 31 2.77 22.92 -4.84
N GLY A 32 1.63 23.54 -5.18
CA GLY A 32 1.43 24.13 -6.51
C GLY A 32 1.21 23.07 -7.60
N PRO A 33 1.58 23.35 -8.87
CA PRO A 33 1.20 22.56 -10.03
C PRO A 33 2.06 21.29 -10.19
N ILE A 34 1.86 20.31 -9.31
CA ILE A 34 2.49 18.99 -9.44
C ILE A 34 1.76 18.13 -10.49
N GLN A 35 2.45 17.11 -11.01
CA GLN A 35 1.83 16.08 -11.85
C GLN A 35 0.55 15.54 -11.19
N GLY A 36 -0.48 15.29 -12.00
CA GLY A 36 -1.78 14.81 -11.55
C GLY A 36 -2.72 15.90 -11.02
N VAL A 37 -2.17 17.00 -10.49
CA VAL A 37 -2.94 18.13 -9.96
C VAL A 37 -2.96 19.32 -10.92
N LEU A 38 -2.03 19.38 -11.87
CA LEU A 38 -2.02 20.40 -12.93
C LEU A 38 -3.34 20.44 -13.72
N GLU A 39 -3.83 19.29 -14.17
CA GLU A 39 -5.14 19.12 -14.83
C GLU A 39 -6.14 18.41 -13.89
N LEU A 40 -6.32 18.94 -12.68
CA LEU A 40 -7.02 18.23 -11.60
C LEU A 40 -8.42 17.74 -11.99
N GLU A 41 -9.20 18.54 -12.71
CA GLU A 41 -10.56 18.17 -13.15
C GLU A 41 -10.57 16.86 -13.96
N LYS A 42 -9.70 16.77 -14.97
CA LYS A 42 -9.54 15.59 -15.83
C LYS A 42 -9.05 14.38 -15.03
N THR A 43 -8.14 14.60 -14.09
CA THR A 43 -7.69 13.54 -13.18
C THR A 43 -8.84 13.04 -12.32
N LEU A 44 -9.64 13.94 -11.74
CA LEU A 44 -10.74 13.56 -10.85
C LEU A 44 -11.90 12.89 -11.59
N GLN A 45 -12.15 13.21 -12.86
CA GLN A 45 -13.11 12.46 -13.69
C GLN A 45 -12.73 10.97 -13.76
N LYS A 46 -11.46 10.65 -14.03
CA LYS A 46 -10.97 9.26 -14.00
C LYS A 46 -11.02 8.63 -12.62
N VAL A 47 -10.73 9.41 -11.57
CA VAL A 47 -10.84 8.95 -10.19
C VAL A 47 -12.28 8.56 -9.87
N VAL A 48 -13.27 9.38 -10.23
CA VAL A 48 -14.70 9.10 -9.98
C VAL A 48 -15.15 7.82 -10.70
N GLU A 49 -14.64 7.54 -11.91
CA GLU A 49 -14.90 6.26 -12.59
C GLU A 49 -14.42 5.03 -11.79
N GLY A 50 -13.35 5.19 -11.01
CA GLY A 50 -12.84 4.17 -10.07
C GLY A 50 -13.65 4.06 -8.78
N LYS A 51 -14.71 4.87 -8.62
CA LYS A 51 -15.69 4.84 -7.52
C LYS A 51 -15.05 4.92 -6.11
N PRO A 52 -14.26 5.95 -5.77
CA PRO A 52 -13.80 6.12 -4.39
C PRO A 52 -15.00 6.36 -3.47
N ASP A 53 -14.86 6.08 -2.17
CA ASP A 53 -15.92 6.41 -1.20
C ASP A 53 -15.90 7.89 -0.85
N ALA A 54 -14.71 8.52 -0.88
CA ALA A 54 -14.57 9.95 -0.71
C ALA A 54 -13.38 10.56 -1.44
N ILE A 55 -13.44 11.86 -1.71
CA ILE A 55 -12.35 12.66 -2.28
C ILE A 55 -12.11 13.87 -1.39
N LEU A 56 -10.85 14.07 -0.98
CA LEU A 56 -10.39 15.23 -0.23
C LEU A 56 -9.87 16.32 -1.16
N LEU A 57 -10.47 17.51 -1.05
CA LEU A 57 -10.11 18.69 -1.83
C LEU A 57 -9.78 19.90 -0.94
N SER A 58 -9.07 20.86 -1.52
CA SER A 58 -8.97 22.21 -0.97
C SER A 58 -10.30 22.95 -1.17
N PRO A 59 -10.64 23.96 -0.34
CA PRO A 59 -11.93 24.64 -0.40
C PRO A 59 -12.22 25.25 -1.78
N GLY A 60 -11.21 25.86 -2.42
CA GLY A 60 -11.37 26.45 -3.75
C GLY A 60 -11.57 25.42 -4.88
N GLN A 61 -10.98 24.21 -4.77
CA GLN A 61 -11.23 23.14 -5.73
C GLN A 61 -12.57 22.45 -5.47
N ALA A 62 -12.97 22.31 -4.21
CA ALA A 62 -14.28 21.78 -3.83
C ALA A 62 -15.45 22.61 -4.40
N GLU A 63 -15.32 23.93 -4.42
CA GLU A 63 -16.32 24.82 -5.02
C GLU A 63 -16.42 24.62 -6.54
N LYS A 64 -15.28 24.70 -7.25
CA LYS A 64 -15.20 24.59 -8.71
C LYS A 64 -15.63 23.22 -9.24
N LEU A 65 -15.26 22.16 -8.52
CA LEU A 65 -15.46 20.77 -8.94
C LEU A 65 -16.66 20.11 -8.23
N SER A 66 -17.52 20.92 -7.61
CA SER A 66 -18.72 20.46 -6.88
C SER A 66 -19.63 19.56 -7.71
N TYR A 67 -19.61 19.68 -9.04
CA TYR A 67 -20.42 18.85 -9.93
C TYR A 67 -20.04 17.35 -9.89
N LEU A 68 -18.79 17.02 -9.53
CA LEU A 68 -18.32 15.63 -9.38
C LEU A 68 -18.95 14.91 -8.17
N PHE A 69 -19.54 15.67 -7.25
CA PHE A 69 -20.14 15.17 -6.01
C PHE A 69 -21.68 15.12 -6.07
N LYS A 70 -22.25 15.30 -7.27
CA LYS A 70 -23.71 15.28 -7.48
C LYS A 70 -24.19 13.86 -7.79
N GLY A 71 -25.23 13.42 -7.07
CA GLY A 71 -25.92 12.16 -7.34
C GLY A 71 -25.77 11.15 -6.21
N ARG A 72 -26.64 10.13 -6.20
CA ARG A 72 -26.69 9.12 -5.11
C ARG A 72 -25.45 8.23 -5.05
N MET A 73 -24.79 8.05 -6.19
CA MET A 73 -23.60 7.21 -6.35
C MET A 73 -22.30 8.01 -6.39
N ALA A 74 -22.37 9.33 -6.19
CA ALA A 74 -21.18 10.18 -6.17
C ALA A 74 -20.38 9.94 -4.88
N PRO A 75 -19.04 10.11 -4.93
CA PRO A 75 -18.22 10.01 -3.73
C PRO A 75 -18.59 11.11 -2.72
N SER A 76 -18.25 10.90 -1.46
CA SER A 76 -18.32 11.94 -0.44
C SER A 76 -17.24 13.02 -0.65
N LEU A 77 -17.60 14.27 -0.42
CA LEU A 77 -16.64 15.38 -0.42
C LEU A 77 -16.01 15.53 0.98
N LEU A 78 -14.68 15.49 1.06
CA LEU A 78 -13.92 15.93 2.24
C LEU A 78 -13.23 17.26 1.92
N VAL A 79 -13.16 18.15 2.91
CA VAL A 79 -12.53 19.47 2.72
C VAL A 79 -11.38 19.68 3.69
N ARG A 80 -10.21 20.01 3.14
CA ARG A 80 -9.04 20.47 3.89
C ARG A 80 -9.32 21.85 4.49
N VAL A 81 -9.20 22.01 5.81
CA VAL A 81 -9.48 23.29 6.49
C VAL A 81 -8.24 24.10 6.86
N ASP A 82 -7.05 23.52 6.73
CA ASP A 82 -5.77 24.13 7.02
C ASP A 82 -4.76 23.98 5.87
N TRP A 83 -3.63 24.64 6.02
CA TRP A 83 -2.54 24.68 5.06
C TRP A 83 -1.21 24.62 5.79
N THR A 84 -0.19 24.09 5.11
CA THR A 84 1.19 24.17 5.54
C THR A 84 2.13 24.28 4.33
N ASN A 85 3.29 24.90 4.51
CA ASN A 85 4.37 24.88 3.51
C ASN A 85 5.30 23.67 3.66
N THR A 86 5.19 22.89 4.74
CA THR A 86 6.26 21.97 5.22
C THR A 86 6.70 20.92 4.21
N PHE A 87 5.83 20.54 3.26
CA PHE A 87 6.10 19.49 2.27
C PHE A 87 6.95 19.97 1.07
N ARG A 88 7.42 21.22 1.03
CA ARG A 88 8.26 21.77 -0.06
C ARG A 88 9.74 21.56 0.24
N ASP A 89 10.28 20.42 -0.18
CA ASP A 89 11.71 20.13 -0.07
C ASP A 89 12.57 21.00 -1.00
N ARG A 90 13.90 20.77 -0.98
CA ARG A 90 14.90 21.53 -1.76
C ARG A 90 14.72 21.47 -3.28
N THR A 91 13.88 20.56 -3.79
CA THR A 91 13.60 20.41 -5.23
C THR A 91 12.47 21.32 -5.71
N TYR A 92 11.69 21.92 -4.81
CA TYR A 92 10.61 22.84 -5.18
C TYR A 92 11.13 24.26 -5.45
N THR A 93 10.40 25.02 -6.27
CA THR A 93 10.73 26.43 -6.60
C THR A 93 10.75 27.34 -5.36
N LEU A 94 9.94 27.01 -4.35
CA LEU A 94 9.87 27.72 -3.06
C LEU A 94 10.15 26.73 -1.92
N PRO A 95 11.42 26.33 -1.71
CA PRO A 95 11.77 25.38 -0.66
C PRO A 95 11.57 26.01 0.73
N VAL A 96 11.13 25.20 1.69
CA VAL A 96 10.90 25.66 3.07
C VAL A 96 12.20 26.11 3.73
N ARG A 97 12.15 27.28 4.36
CA ARG A 97 13.18 27.74 5.32
C ARG A 97 12.70 27.64 6.76
N GLU A 98 11.42 27.94 6.96
CA GLU A 98 10.73 27.88 8.24
C GLU A 98 9.33 27.32 8.01
N THR A 99 8.88 26.44 8.90
CA THR A 99 7.59 25.75 8.76
C THR A 99 6.47 26.63 9.29
N PHE A 100 5.46 26.83 8.46
CA PHE A 100 4.25 27.54 8.82
C PHE A 100 3.04 26.68 8.54
N PHE A 101 1.98 26.97 9.28
CA PHE A 101 0.67 26.41 9.07
C PHE A 101 -0.39 27.47 9.37
N GLY A 102 -1.61 27.25 8.88
CA GLY A 102 -2.70 28.16 9.13
C GLY A 102 -4.03 27.65 8.61
N THR A 103 -5.09 28.30 9.07
CA THR A 103 -6.46 28.04 8.62
C THR A 103 -6.69 28.58 7.21
N VAL A 104 -7.30 27.78 6.35
CA VAL A 104 -7.80 28.21 5.01
C VAL A 104 -9.31 28.13 4.88
N SER A 105 -9.99 27.40 5.78
CA SER A 105 -11.44 27.29 5.80
C SER A 105 -11.96 26.99 7.20
N SER A 106 -13.27 27.18 7.43
CA SER A 106 -13.95 26.81 8.66
C SER A 106 -14.85 25.59 8.45
N PRO A 107 -15.18 24.81 9.51
CA PRO A 107 -16.15 23.72 9.42
C PRO A 107 -17.51 24.17 8.86
N ARG A 108 -17.98 25.37 9.23
CA ARG A 108 -19.20 25.97 8.67
C ARG A 108 -19.09 26.24 7.17
N HIS A 109 -17.94 26.72 6.69
CA HIS A 109 -17.74 26.93 5.26
C HIS A 109 -17.68 25.60 4.51
N ALA A 110 -16.92 24.62 5.01
CA ALA A 110 -16.89 23.27 4.44
C ALA A 110 -18.29 22.63 4.36
N LEU A 111 -19.11 22.80 5.40
CA LEU A 111 -20.49 22.34 5.40
C LEU A 111 -21.32 22.98 4.26
N LYS A 112 -21.15 24.29 4.00
CA LYS A 112 -21.82 24.99 2.88
C LYS A 112 -21.40 24.44 1.51
N LEU A 113 -20.18 23.95 1.38
CA LEU A 113 -19.68 23.29 0.17
C LEU A 113 -20.25 21.88 -0.01
N GLY A 114 -21.02 21.36 0.96
CA GLY A 114 -21.55 20.00 0.94
C GLY A 114 -20.59 18.96 1.50
N ALA A 115 -19.54 19.37 2.22
CA ALA A 115 -18.58 18.45 2.80
C ALA A 115 -19.23 17.47 3.79
N ARG A 116 -18.75 16.23 3.77
CA ARG A 116 -19.16 15.17 4.68
C ARG A 116 -18.29 15.09 5.92
N ALA A 117 -17.04 15.50 5.82
CA ALA A 117 -16.13 15.73 6.93
C ALA A 117 -15.09 16.80 6.55
N VAL A 118 -14.42 17.36 7.54
CA VAL A 118 -13.23 18.20 7.35
C VAL A 118 -11.98 17.43 7.72
N VAL A 119 -10.85 17.81 7.10
CA VAL A 119 -9.55 17.22 7.38
C VAL A 119 -8.57 18.33 7.79
N THR A 120 -7.86 18.12 8.90
CA THR A 120 -6.83 19.03 9.44
C THR A 120 -5.56 18.24 9.78
N TYR A 121 -4.40 18.85 9.70
CA TYR A 121 -3.14 18.30 10.17
C TYR A 121 -2.98 18.45 11.69
N LEU A 122 -2.22 17.54 12.28
CA LEU A 122 -1.64 17.67 13.61
C LEU A 122 -0.17 17.28 13.51
N PHE A 123 0.74 18.26 13.60
CA PHE A 123 2.17 17.97 13.54
C PHE A 123 2.79 18.01 14.94
N LEU A 124 3.61 17.00 15.26
CA LEU A 124 4.39 16.90 16.50
C LEU A 124 5.85 16.57 16.17
N GLY A 125 6.77 16.92 17.07
CA GLY A 125 8.20 16.62 16.90
C GLY A 125 9.06 17.81 16.46
N TYR A 126 8.52 19.03 16.54
CA TYR A 126 9.31 20.27 16.43
C TYR A 126 10.15 20.52 17.68
N GLU A 127 11.23 21.28 17.53
CA GLU A 127 11.99 21.81 18.67
C GLU A 127 11.17 22.86 19.45
N ASP A 128 10.37 23.65 18.74
CA ASP A 128 9.52 24.68 19.33
C ASP A 128 8.21 24.10 19.86
N GLU A 129 8.09 24.02 21.18
CA GLU A 129 6.91 23.55 21.89
C GLU A 129 5.70 24.48 21.71
N GLU A 130 5.91 25.78 21.42
CA GLU A 130 4.81 26.69 21.08
C GLU A 130 4.16 26.27 19.75
N MET A 131 4.94 25.75 18.80
CA MET A 131 4.41 25.27 17.52
C MET A 131 3.46 24.09 17.73
N GLU A 132 3.81 23.16 18.61
CA GLU A 132 2.96 22.02 18.98
C GLU A 132 1.68 22.50 19.68
N ALA A 133 1.82 23.39 20.67
CA ALA A 133 0.67 23.96 21.38
C ALA A 133 -0.30 24.71 20.44
N ARG A 134 0.22 25.43 19.45
CA ARG A 134 -0.58 26.13 18.43
C ARG A 134 -1.33 25.14 17.53
N HIS A 135 -0.71 24.04 17.09
CA HIS A 135 -1.42 23.00 16.33
C HIS A 135 -2.53 22.35 17.15
N LEU A 136 -2.22 21.95 18.39
CA LEU A 136 -3.21 21.31 19.26
C LEU A 136 -4.39 22.25 19.54
N SER A 137 -4.11 23.53 19.78
CA SER A 137 -5.13 24.57 19.94
C SER A 137 -6.01 24.70 18.70
N LEU A 138 -5.42 24.61 17.51
CA LEU A 138 -6.16 24.68 16.24
C LEU A 138 -7.05 23.45 16.03
N VAL A 139 -6.54 22.24 16.26
CA VAL A 139 -7.33 21.00 16.19
C VAL A 139 -8.48 21.04 17.19
N SER A 140 -8.24 21.46 18.42
CA SER A 140 -9.26 21.58 19.46
C SER A 140 -10.35 22.59 19.09
N LYS A 141 -9.95 23.72 18.47
CA LYS A 141 -10.89 24.70 17.91
C LYS A 141 -11.75 24.08 16.80
N TYR A 142 -11.14 23.33 15.87
CA TYR A 142 -11.89 22.65 14.83
C TYR A 142 -12.85 21.60 15.40
N ALA A 143 -12.43 20.83 16.41
CA ALA A 143 -13.29 19.85 17.07
C ALA A 143 -14.54 20.50 17.69
N SER A 144 -14.35 21.62 18.40
CA SER A 144 -15.44 22.41 18.97
C SER A 144 -16.39 22.97 17.89
N GLU A 145 -15.85 23.56 16.82
CA GLU A 145 -16.66 24.10 15.72
C GLU A 145 -17.39 23.01 14.92
N CYS A 146 -16.76 21.85 14.74
CA CYS A 146 -17.33 20.66 14.12
C CYS A 146 -18.51 20.12 14.93
N ALA A 147 -18.38 20.04 16.26
CA ALA A 147 -19.44 19.61 17.16
C ALA A 147 -20.68 20.50 17.05
N LYS A 148 -20.52 21.84 16.95
CA LYS A 148 -21.63 22.79 16.81
C LYS A 148 -22.49 22.58 15.55
N VAL A 149 -21.95 21.94 14.53
CA VAL A 149 -22.63 21.71 13.24
C VAL A 149 -22.72 20.25 12.84
N GLU A 150 -22.42 19.34 13.77
CA GLU A 150 -22.43 17.88 13.57
C GLU A 150 -21.61 17.42 12.36
N LEU A 151 -20.52 18.11 12.02
CA LEU A 151 -19.61 17.74 10.93
C LEU A 151 -18.44 16.92 11.49
N PRO A 152 -18.15 15.71 10.97
CA PRO A 152 -17.00 14.94 11.41
C PRO A 152 -15.67 15.65 11.15
N LEU A 153 -14.74 15.48 12.11
CA LEU A 153 -13.36 15.93 12.04
C LEU A 153 -12.42 14.73 11.81
N ILE A 154 -11.74 14.72 10.69
CA ILE A 154 -10.64 13.80 10.42
C ILE A 154 -9.33 14.53 10.75
N VAL A 155 -8.55 13.99 11.67
CA VAL A 155 -7.23 14.55 12.01
C VAL A 155 -6.15 13.73 11.33
N GLU A 156 -5.18 14.42 10.74
CA GLU A 156 -4.01 13.84 10.08
C GLU A 156 -2.77 14.06 10.96
N PRO A 157 -2.54 13.20 11.98
CA PRO A 157 -1.37 13.27 12.82
C PRO A 157 -0.11 12.83 12.05
N ILE A 158 0.88 13.71 11.95
CA ILE A 158 2.14 13.44 11.27
C ILE A 158 3.30 13.87 12.19
N PRO A 159 4.12 12.93 12.66
CA PRO A 159 5.41 13.26 13.24
C PRO A 159 6.27 13.99 12.20
N LEU A 160 6.64 15.22 12.50
CA LEU A 160 7.47 16.04 11.64
C LEU A 160 8.33 17.00 12.47
N GLY A 161 9.61 17.08 12.13
CA GLY A 161 10.55 18.01 12.74
C GLY A 161 11.86 17.33 13.17
N PRO A 162 12.80 18.12 13.71
CA PRO A 162 14.14 17.65 14.09
C PRO A 162 14.15 16.57 15.17
N ARG A 163 13.08 16.44 15.98
CA ARG A 163 12.98 15.40 17.03
C ARG A 163 12.49 14.05 16.49
N VAL A 164 12.10 14.00 15.21
CA VAL A 164 11.62 12.78 14.57
C VAL A 164 12.79 12.05 13.93
N THR A 165 13.01 10.83 14.37
CA THR A 165 14.06 9.93 13.90
C THR A 165 13.45 8.63 13.40
N LYS A 166 14.22 7.82 12.67
CA LYS A 166 13.76 6.48 12.28
C LYS A 166 13.41 5.60 13.48
N ALA A 167 14.14 5.74 14.59
CA ALA A 167 13.99 4.91 15.78
C ALA A 167 12.70 5.19 16.55
N ASN A 168 12.31 6.46 16.66
CA ASN A 168 11.12 6.87 17.43
C ASN A 168 9.89 7.16 16.56
N ASN A 169 9.98 7.08 15.23
CA ASN A 169 8.88 7.45 14.33
C ASN A 169 7.59 6.69 14.64
N ALA A 170 7.66 5.36 14.79
CA ALA A 170 6.46 4.55 15.05
C ALA A 170 5.77 4.91 16.38
N GLU A 171 6.56 5.12 17.44
CA GLU A 171 6.07 5.56 18.74
C GLU A 171 5.43 6.95 18.66
N LEU A 172 6.06 7.88 17.93
CA LEU A 172 5.52 9.22 17.71
C LEU A 172 4.23 9.19 16.91
N VAL A 173 4.08 8.30 15.91
CA VAL A 173 2.81 8.12 15.18
C VAL A 173 1.71 7.65 16.14
N ALA A 174 1.99 6.66 17.01
CA ALA A 174 1.02 6.17 17.99
C ALA A 174 0.64 7.25 19.02
N MET A 175 1.64 8.00 19.53
CA MET A 175 1.41 9.13 20.43
C MET A 175 0.55 10.21 19.77
N ALA A 176 0.90 10.61 18.54
CA ALA A 176 0.17 11.62 17.78
C ALA A 176 -1.27 11.19 17.46
N ALA A 177 -1.49 9.91 17.16
CA ALA A 177 -2.81 9.33 17.01
C ALA A 177 -3.63 9.45 18.30
N ARG A 178 -3.06 9.10 19.47
CA ARG A 178 -3.76 9.27 20.75
C ARG A 178 -4.09 10.73 21.03
N VAL A 179 -3.14 11.65 20.82
CA VAL A 179 -3.37 13.09 21.02
C VAL A 179 -4.50 13.59 20.13
N ALA A 180 -4.55 13.16 18.86
CA ALA A 180 -5.64 13.50 17.95
C ALA A 180 -7.00 12.99 18.45
N VAL A 181 -7.07 11.76 19.00
CA VAL A 181 -8.29 11.21 19.60
C VAL A 181 -8.75 12.05 20.79
N GLU A 182 -7.84 12.39 21.73
CA GLU A 182 -8.18 13.24 22.87
C GLU A 182 -8.63 14.65 22.46
N ALA A 183 -8.05 15.17 21.37
CA ALA A 183 -8.43 16.46 20.81
C ALA A 183 -9.79 16.46 20.11
N GLY A 184 -10.44 15.29 19.95
CA GLY A 184 -11.79 15.16 19.42
C GLY A 184 -11.87 14.73 17.95
N ALA A 185 -10.88 13.99 17.45
CA ALA A 185 -10.95 13.35 16.13
C ALA A 185 -12.07 12.31 16.07
N ASP A 186 -12.87 12.35 15.00
CA ASP A 186 -13.88 11.33 14.70
C ASP A 186 -13.33 10.23 13.77
N ALA A 187 -12.25 10.52 13.05
CA ALA A 187 -11.43 9.56 12.30
C ALA A 187 -9.98 10.05 12.22
N LEU A 188 -9.04 9.15 11.95
CA LEU A 188 -7.63 9.47 11.81
C LEU A 188 -7.12 9.18 10.40
N LYS A 189 -6.21 10.02 9.92
CA LYS A 189 -5.42 9.79 8.72
C LYS A 189 -3.95 9.70 9.11
N VAL A 190 -3.37 8.50 9.17
CA VAL A 190 -2.05 8.28 9.82
C VAL A 190 -1.05 7.65 8.85
N PRO A 191 0.26 7.97 8.94
CA PRO A 191 1.28 7.30 8.14
C PRO A 191 1.46 5.84 8.57
N TYR A 192 1.75 4.96 7.61
CA TYR A 192 2.18 3.61 7.91
C TYR A 192 3.52 3.62 8.65
N THR A 193 3.64 2.82 9.70
CA THR A 193 4.83 2.81 10.58
C THR A 193 5.95 1.92 10.05
N GLY A 194 5.67 1.12 9.03
CA GLY A 194 6.67 0.32 8.29
C GLY A 194 6.44 -1.18 8.38
N ASP A 195 5.69 -1.65 9.37
CA ASP A 195 5.37 -3.06 9.59
C ASP A 195 4.06 -3.20 10.40
N PRO A 196 3.39 -4.38 10.34
CA PRO A 196 2.12 -4.60 11.02
C PRO A 196 2.21 -4.50 12.55
N GLU A 197 3.31 -4.95 13.16
CA GLU A 197 3.47 -4.98 14.62
C GLU A 197 3.49 -3.56 15.17
N SER A 198 4.34 -2.69 14.61
CA SER A 198 4.41 -1.30 15.01
C SER A 198 3.11 -0.54 14.69
N PHE A 199 2.42 -0.87 13.59
CA PHE A 199 1.17 -0.23 13.22
C PHE A 199 0.01 -0.64 14.14
N SER A 200 0.02 -1.88 14.66
CA SER A 200 -0.96 -2.34 15.65
C SER A 200 -0.96 -1.47 16.92
N ASN A 201 0.20 -0.88 17.29
CA ASN A 201 0.28 0.07 18.40
C ASN A 201 -0.50 1.35 18.10
N VAL A 202 -0.45 1.83 16.86
CA VAL A 202 -1.24 2.99 16.40
C VAL A 202 -2.73 2.67 16.44
N VAL A 203 -3.12 1.47 16.00
CA VAL A 203 -4.52 1.01 16.08
C VAL A 203 -5.02 0.98 17.52
N ARG A 204 -4.21 0.46 18.45
CA ARG A 204 -4.55 0.49 19.89
C ARG A 204 -4.65 1.92 20.43
N ALA A 205 -3.71 2.79 20.05
CA ALA A 205 -3.70 4.19 20.48
C ALA A 205 -4.94 4.97 20.01
N ALA A 206 -5.50 4.60 18.85
CA ALA A 206 -6.71 5.22 18.31
C ALA A 206 -7.99 4.88 19.09
N ALA A 207 -7.97 3.89 19.99
CA ALA A 207 -9.07 3.58 20.91
C ALA A 207 -10.46 3.46 20.23
N GLY A 208 -10.51 2.78 19.09
CA GLY A 208 -11.75 2.54 18.32
C GLY A 208 -12.13 3.65 17.35
N VAL A 209 -11.38 4.75 17.27
CA VAL A 209 -11.51 5.75 16.21
C VAL A 209 -10.97 5.16 14.90
N PRO A 210 -11.74 5.20 13.78
CA PRO A 210 -11.34 4.58 12.53
C PRO A 210 -10.09 5.23 11.94
N ILE A 211 -9.21 4.39 11.40
CA ILE A 211 -7.90 4.80 10.86
C ILE A 211 -7.86 4.58 9.36
N LEU A 212 -7.51 5.64 8.63
CA LEU A 212 -7.16 5.57 7.22
C LEU A 212 -5.65 5.71 7.09
N VAL A 213 -4.98 4.71 6.52
CA VAL A 213 -3.53 4.82 6.27
C VAL A 213 -3.29 5.78 5.12
N LEU A 214 -2.47 6.80 5.35
CA LEU A 214 -2.11 7.77 4.31
C LEU A 214 -0.98 7.25 3.42
N GLY A 215 -1.04 7.65 2.16
CA GLY A 215 0.07 7.48 1.23
C GLY A 215 1.22 8.43 1.58
N GLY A 216 2.45 7.93 1.53
CA GLY A 216 3.66 8.67 1.92
C GLY A 216 4.91 7.79 1.80
N TYR A 217 4.72 6.48 1.96
CA TYR A 217 5.61 5.48 1.41
C TYR A 217 5.65 5.61 -0.11
N ARG A 218 6.83 5.88 -0.67
CA ARG A 218 7.06 5.81 -2.11
C ARG A 218 7.17 4.33 -2.46
N ALA A 219 6.01 3.69 -2.63
CA ALA A 219 5.94 2.32 -3.11
C ALA A 219 6.81 2.20 -4.37
N LEU A 220 7.81 1.31 -4.33
CA LEU A 220 8.73 1.11 -5.45
C LEU A 220 8.04 0.31 -6.56
N SER A 221 7.02 -0.46 -6.18
CA SER A 221 6.17 -1.21 -7.07
C SER A 221 4.67 -1.07 -6.72
N ARG A 222 3.82 -1.43 -7.68
CA ARG A 222 2.37 -1.58 -7.45
C ARG A 222 2.08 -2.64 -6.37
N ARG A 223 2.94 -3.65 -6.21
CA ARG A 223 2.79 -4.70 -5.21
C ARG A 223 3.02 -4.16 -3.79
N ASP A 224 4.09 -3.40 -3.57
CA ASP A 224 4.39 -2.82 -2.25
C ASP A 224 3.23 -1.95 -1.76
N LEU A 225 2.62 -1.20 -2.68
CA LEU A 225 1.43 -0.39 -2.37
C LEU A 225 0.29 -1.26 -1.85
N LEU A 226 0.03 -2.40 -2.48
CA LEU A 226 -1.06 -3.31 -2.12
C LEU A 226 -0.76 -4.10 -0.84
N GLU A 227 0.50 -4.47 -0.61
CA GLU A 227 0.93 -5.18 0.61
C GLU A 227 0.74 -4.31 1.86
N VAL A 228 1.14 -3.04 1.82
CA VAL A 228 0.91 -2.09 2.93
C VAL A 228 -0.57 -1.99 3.30
N ILE A 229 -1.47 -2.07 2.31
CA ILE A 229 -2.91 -2.02 2.57
C ILE A 229 -3.34 -3.30 3.27
N VAL A 230 -2.96 -4.47 2.75
CA VAL A 230 -3.30 -5.76 3.38
C VAL A 230 -2.83 -5.78 4.84
N GLU A 231 -1.56 -5.44 5.07
CA GLU A 231 -0.96 -5.36 6.40
C GLU A 231 -1.73 -4.41 7.33
N THR A 232 -2.10 -3.23 6.82
CA THR A 232 -2.92 -2.26 7.56
C THR A 232 -4.29 -2.83 7.93
N MET A 233 -4.95 -3.51 6.99
CA MET A 233 -6.28 -4.08 7.22
C MET A 233 -6.24 -5.25 8.20
N GLU A 234 -5.18 -6.06 8.18
CA GLU A 234 -5.00 -7.22 9.07
C GLU A 234 -4.90 -6.82 10.55
N VAL A 235 -4.30 -5.68 10.84
CA VAL A 235 -4.11 -5.18 12.22
C VAL A 235 -5.22 -4.22 12.69
N GLY A 236 -6.30 -4.08 11.91
CA GLY A 236 -7.50 -3.34 12.30
C GLY A 236 -7.61 -1.91 11.76
N GLY A 237 -6.82 -1.56 10.74
CA GLY A 237 -7.04 -0.33 9.98
C GLY A 237 -8.41 -0.33 9.26
N SER A 238 -8.94 0.86 9.02
CA SER A 238 -10.27 1.09 8.44
C SER A 238 -10.22 1.52 6.97
N GLY A 239 -9.07 1.39 6.31
CA GLY A 239 -8.91 1.69 4.89
C GLY A 239 -7.76 2.66 4.59
N VAL A 240 -7.88 3.39 3.48
CA VAL A 240 -6.76 4.14 2.88
C VAL A 240 -7.17 5.58 2.51
N VAL A 241 -6.23 6.52 2.63
CA VAL A 241 -6.31 7.85 2.00
C VAL A 241 -5.08 8.09 1.15
N PHE A 242 -5.18 7.84 -0.16
CA PHE A 242 -4.03 7.96 -1.07
C PHE A 242 -4.11 9.20 -1.94
N GLY A 243 -2.98 9.90 -2.00
CA GLY A 243 -2.81 11.10 -2.80
C GLY A 243 -2.08 10.83 -4.10
N ARG A 244 -0.79 11.17 -4.11
CA ARG A 244 0.13 11.03 -5.25
C ARG A 244 0.08 9.65 -5.92
N ASN A 245 -0.02 8.56 -5.15
CA ASN A 245 -0.11 7.19 -5.69
C ASN A 245 -1.32 6.96 -6.62
N VAL A 246 -2.38 7.77 -6.48
CA VAL A 246 -3.57 7.71 -7.34
C VAL A 246 -3.52 8.82 -8.39
N VAL A 247 -3.39 10.07 -7.96
CA VAL A 247 -3.52 11.23 -8.88
C VAL A 247 -2.37 11.34 -9.88
N GLN A 248 -1.20 10.75 -9.59
CA GLN A 248 -0.05 10.71 -10.51
C GLN A 248 0.06 9.38 -11.29
N ALA A 249 -0.84 8.43 -11.04
CA ALA A 249 -0.84 7.16 -11.76
C ALA A 249 -1.17 7.38 -13.24
N GLN A 250 -0.63 6.53 -14.11
CA GLN A 250 -0.99 6.51 -15.53
C GLN A 250 -2.48 6.18 -15.71
N ASP A 251 -3.00 5.29 -14.87
CA ASP A 251 -4.41 4.90 -14.83
C ASP A 251 -4.96 4.99 -13.39
N PRO A 252 -5.45 6.17 -12.96
CA PRO A 252 -6.02 6.36 -11.63
C PRO A 252 -7.24 5.46 -11.35
N LYS A 253 -8.04 5.18 -12.39
CA LYS A 253 -9.22 4.31 -12.27
C LYS A 253 -8.79 2.91 -11.88
N ARG A 254 -7.82 2.34 -12.60
CA ARG A 254 -7.34 0.99 -12.32
C ARG A 254 -6.71 0.87 -10.93
N VAL A 255 -5.96 1.88 -10.50
CA VAL A 255 -5.43 1.91 -9.13
C VAL A 255 -6.58 1.85 -8.12
N LEU A 256 -7.65 2.62 -8.30
CA LEU A 256 -8.80 2.55 -7.39
C LEU A 256 -9.54 1.22 -7.40
N GLU A 257 -9.71 0.60 -8.57
CA GLU A 257 -10.29 -0.75 -8.66
C GLU A 257 -9.47 -1.76 -7.84
N ASP A 258 -8.14 -1.67 -7.89
CA ASP A 258 -7.25 -2.49 -7.07
C ASP A 258 -7.39 -2.18 -5.57
N LEU A 259 -7.44 -0.90 -5.18
CA LEU A 259 -7.61 -0.51 -3.77
C LEU A 259 -8.94 -1.03 -3.23
N ARG A 260 -10.04 -0.87 -3.98
CA ARG A 260 -11.38 -1.35 -3.57
C ARG A 260 -11.43 -2.87 -3.47
N ALA A 261 -10.78 -3.57 -4.39
CA ALA A 261 -10.70 -5.03 -4.37
C ALA A 261 -10.07 -5.56 -3.07
N ILE A 262 -9.03 -4.89 -2.54
CA ILE A 262 -8.41 -5.28 -1.27
C ILE A 262 -9.25 -4.79 -0.09
N VAL A 263 -9.62 -3.51 -0.08
CA VAL A 263 -10.26 -2.87 1.07
C VAL A 263 -11.68 -3.41 1.29
N HIS A 264 -12.53 -3.44 0.25
CA HIS A 264 -13.93 -3.86 0.39
C HIS A 264 -14.15 -5.34 0.05
N GLU A 265 -13.51 -5.85 -1.01
CA GLU A 265 -13.76 -7.22 -1.48
C GLU A 265 -12.85 -8.27 -0.81
N LYS A 266 -11.89 -7.83 0.03
CA LYS A 266 -10.93 -8.69 0.75
C LYS A 266 -10.12 -9.61 -0.16
N LYS A 267 -9.89 -9.20 -1.41
CA LYS A 267 -9.01 -9.93 -2.34
C LYS A 267 -7.56 -9.83 -1.89
N SER A 268 -6.82 -10.90 -2.09
CA SER A 268 -5.38 -10.92 -1.90
C SER A 268 -4.67 -10.07 -2.96
N VAL A 269 -3.45 -9.60 -2.64
CA VAL A 269 -2.57 -8.92 -3.59
C VAL A 269 -2.41 -9.72 -4.88
N ARG A 270 -2.29 -11.05 -4.74
CA ARG A 270 -2.15 -11.98 -5.86
C ARG A 270 -3.37 -11.94 -6.80
N GLU A 271 -4.58 -11.97 -6.26
CA GLU A 271 -5.81 -11.91 -7.06
C GLU A 271 -5.94 -10.59 -7.81
N VAL A 272 -5.58 -9.48 -7.16
CA VAL A 272 -5.63 -8.14 -7.76
C VAL A 272 -4.60 -7.99 -8.88
N LEU A 273 -3.36 -8.45 -8.65
CA LEU A 273 -2.30 -8.41 -9.65
C LEU A 273 -2.57 -9.37 -10.82
N ALA A 274 -3.29 -10.46 -10.59
CA ALA A 274 -3.73 -11.38 -11.65
C ALA A 274 -4.90 -10.85 -12.50
N GLY A 275 -5.59 -9.77 -12.09
CA GLY A 275 -6.87 -9.34 -12.66
C GLY A 275 -6.79 -8.57 -13.97
N GLY A 276 -7.08 -9.23 -15.09
CA GLY A 276 -7.52 -8.57 -16.34
C GLY A 276 -7.51 -9.49 -17.54
N GLU A 277 -6.54 -10.41 -17.60
CA GLU A 277 -6.52 -11.53 -18.52
C GLU A 277 -6.42 -12.81 -17.70
N ALA A 278 -7.05 -13.90 -18.15
CA ALA A 278 -6.78 -15.21 -17.58
C ALA A 278 -5.26 -15.40 -17.50
N PRO A 279 -4.70 -15.84 -16.36
CA PRO A 279 -3.26 -15.89 -16.19
C PRO A 279 -2.64 -16.68 -17.33
N LYS A 280 -1.86 -16.00 -18.17
CA LYS A 280 -1.08 -16.68 -19.21
C LYS A 280 -0.10 -17.58 -18.48
N LYS A 281 0.10 -18.80 -18.98
CA LYS A 281 1.07 -19.71 -18.39
C LYS A 281 2.42 -19.00 -18.39
N ILE A 282 3.00 -18.81 -17.21
CA ILE A 282 4.26 -18.10 -17.05
C ILE A 282 5.41 -19.08 -16.84
N LYS A 283 6.58 -18.71 -17.35
CA LYS A 283 7.83 -19.44 -17.17
C LYS A 283 8.94 -18.47 -16.81
N LEU A 284 9.98 -18.99 -16.17
CA LEU A 284 11.22 -18.25 -15.97
C LEU A 284 12.14 -18.42 -17.18
N ARG A 285 12.73 -17.32 -17.63
CA ARG A 285 13.83 -17.31 -18.60
C ARG A 285 15.09 -16.80 -17.94
N ALA A 286 16.12 -17.63 -17.92
CA ALA A 286 17.47 -17.25 -17.51
C ALA A 286 18.22 -16.57 -18.66
N GLN A 287 19.05 -15.58 -18.30
CA GLN A 287 20.02 -14.88 -19.15
C GLN A 287 21.39 -14.98 -18.46
N PRO A 288 22.09 -16.13 -18.63
CA PRO A 288 23.37 -16.39 -17.96
C PRO A 288 24.43 -15.30 -18.19
N GLU A 289 24.44 -14.68 -19.36
CA GLU A 289 25.34 -13.60 -19.76
C GLU A 289 25.20 -12.33 -18.90
N ARG A 290 24.06 -12.15 -18.21
CA ARG A 290 23.83 -11.04 -17.28
C ARG A 290 24.13 -11.41 -15.83
N CYS A 291 24.28 -12.71 -15.53
CA CYS A 291 24.47 -13.19 -14.18
C CYS A 291 25.82 -12.75 -13.62
N SER A 292 25.81 -12.17 -12.41
CA SER A 292 27.03 -11.79 -11.69
C SER A 292 27.50 -12.84 -10.68
N GLY A 293 26.77 -13.95 -10.53
CA GLY A 293 27.09 -14.97 -9.54
C GLY A 293 26.80 -14.57 -8.08
N CYS A 294 26.09 -13.46 -7.83
CA CYS A 294 25.85 -12.93 -6.47
C CYS A 294 24.97 -13.77 -5.54
N LEU A 295 24.35 -14.85 -6.04
CA LEU A 295 23.48 -15.77 -5.29
C LEU A 295 22.21 -15.18 -4.64
N LEU A 296 21.91 -13.88 -4.85
CA LEU A 296 20.70 -13.24 -4.32
C LEU A 296 19.41 -13.98 -4.70
N CYS A 297 19.31 -14.41 -5.97
CA CYS A 297 18.16 -15.15 -6.45
C CYS A 297 17.96 -16.50 -5.73
N THR A 298 19.04 -17.16 -5.32
CA THR A 298 18.99 -18.40 -4.53
C THR A 298 18.61 -18.11 -3.07
N ALA A 299 19.21 -17.08 -2.48
CA ALA A 299 18.95 -16.66 -1.10
C ALA A 299 17.51 -16.20 -0.88
N ILE A 300 16.96 -15.38 -1.79
CA ILE A 300 15.58 -14.92 -1.66
C ILE A 300 14.59 -16.07 -1.88
N CYS A 301 14.93 -17.02 -2.76
CA CYS A 301 14.10 -18.20 -2.97
C CYS A 301 14.03 -19.07 -1.71
N SER A 302 15.15 -19.34 -1.03
CA SER A 302 15.10 -20.10 0.23
C SER A 302 14.35 -19.31 1.30
N PHE A 303 14.58 -18.01 1.42
CA PHE A 303 13.94 -17.17 2.41
C PHE A 303 12.41 -17.14 2.23
N SER A 304 11.93 -16.93 1.00
CA SER A 304 10.51 -16.79 0.70
C SER A 304 9.69 -18.08 0.89
N HIS A 305 10.35 -19.23 0.93
CA HIS A 305 9.67 -20.52 1.05
C HIS A 305 9.93 -21.23 2.38
N GLU A 306 11.07 -20.97 3.00
CA GLU A 306 11.55 -21.70 4.18
C GLU A 306 11.81 -20.79 5.38
N GLY A 307 11.80 -19.46 5.20
CA GLY A 307 12.13 -18.49 6.26
C GLY A 307 13.62 -18.43 6.60
N ASP A 308 14.50 -19.00 5.78
CA ASP A 308 15.95 -19.11 6.04
C ASP A 308 16.79 -18.80 4.79
N HIS A 309 18.03 -18.36 4.98
CA HIS A 309 19.00 -18.03 3.93
C HIS A 309 19.85 -19.22 3.47
N ASN A 310 19.35 -20.45 3.65
CA ASN A 310 20.03 -21.65 3.17
C ASN A 310 20.04 -21.73 1.64
N LEU A 311 21.16 -21.32 1.03
CA LEU A 311 21.37 -21.35 -0.43
C LEU A 311 21.14 -22.74 -1.04
N SER A 312 21.38 -23.82 -0.28
CA SER A 312 21.14 -25.18 -0.78
C SER A 312 19.64 -25.50 -0.92
N ALA A 313 18.75 -24.78 -0.22
CA ALA A 313 17.30 -24.97 -0.27
C ALA A 313 16.60 -24.21 -1.43
N GLY A 314 17.32 -23.34 -2.15
CA GLY A 314 16.75 -22.61 -3.29
C GLY A 314 16.28 -23.53 -4.42
N ARG A 315 15.17 -23.18 -5.07
CA ARG A 315 14.53 -23.94 -6.18
C ARG A 315 15.13 -23.61 -7.57
N LEU A 316 16.35 -23.08 -7.57
CA LEU A 316 17.18 -22.72 -8.72
C LEU A 316 18.66 -22.90 -8.36
N LYS A 317 19.54 -22.84 -9.36
CA LYS A 317 20.99 -22.99 -9.18
C LYS A 317 21.76 -21.89 -9.90
N VAL A 318 22.80 -21.42 -9.24
CA VAL A 318 23.85 -20.57 -9.79
C VAL A 318 25.17 -21.27 -9.54
N GLU A 319 25.89 -21.62 -10.60
CA GLU A 319 27.16 -22.34 -10.53
C GLU A 319 28.23 -21.55 -11.31
N GLY A 320 29.47 -21.59 -10.84
CA GLY A 320 30.59 -20.89 -11.45
C GLY A 320 31.47 -20.23 -10.40
N ARG A 321 32.65 -19.77 -10.82
CA ARG A 321 33.62 -19.10 -9.96
C ARG A 321 34.00 -17.77 -10.58
N TRP A 322 34.04 -16.72 -9.77
CA TRP A 322 34.51 -15.40 -10.19
C TRP A 322 36.04 -15.37 -10.29
N PRO A 323 36.64 -14.75 -11.32
CA PRO A 323 36.00 -14.22 -12.53
C PRO A 323 35.71 -15.34 -13.55
N GLY A 324 34.50 -15.35 -14.13
CA GLY A 324 34.11 -16.38 -15.10
C GLY A 324 32.62 -16.36 -15.42
N PRO A 325 32.19 -17.09 -16.46
CA PRO A 325 30.78 -17.22 -16.78
C PRO A 325 30.06 -18.04 -15.70
N PHE A 326 28.85 -17.62 -15.34
CA PHE A 326 28.00 -18.36 -14.42
C PHE A 326 26.94 -19.15 -15.18
N LYS A 327 26.69 -20.38 -14.74
CA LYS A 327 25.53 -21.17 -15.14
C LYS A 327 24.37 -20.81 -14.24
N LEU A 328 23.28 -20.36 -14.83
CA LEU A 328 22.04 -20.03 -14.14
C LEU A 328 20.95 -20.99 -14.61
N ALA A 329 20.57 -21.93 -13.75
CA ALA A 329 19.56 -22.94 -14.03
C ALA A 329 18.29 -22.68 -13.21
N VAL A 330 17.15 -22.65 -13.90
CA VAL A 330 15.82 -22.43 -13.32
C VAL A 330 14.82 -23.48 -13.80
N CYS A 331 13.75 -23.68 -13.04
CA CYS A 331 12.65 -24.53 -13.47
C CYS A 331 11.92 -23.89 -14.66
N THR A 332 11.78 -24.63 -15.75
CA THR A 332 11.03 -24.19 -16.95
C THR A 332 9.57 -24.62 -16.95
N GLN A 333 9.10 -25.24 -15.85
CA GLN A 333 7.74 -25.79 -15.73
C GLN A 333 7.40 -26.82 -16.82
N CYS A 334 8.38 -27.65 -17.21
CA CYS A 334 8.24 -28.64 -18.30
C CYS A 334 7.36 -29.85 -17.98
N GLY A 335 7.00 -30.09 -16.71
CA GLY A 335 6.09 -31.18 -16.32
C GLY A 335 6.71 -32.57 -16.17
N ARG A 336 7.98 -32.80 -16.54
CA ARG A 336 8.62 -34.14 -16.40
C ARG A 336 8.56 -34.73 -15.00
N CYS A 337 8.63 -33.89 -13.96
CA CYS A 337 8.50 -34.33 -12.57
C CYS A 337 7.06 -34.78 -12.22
N VAL A 338 6.05 -34.21 -12.89
CA VAL A 338 4.65 -34.60 -12.76
C VAL A 338 4.44 -35.98 -13.39
N GLU A 339 4.97 -36.18 -14.60
CA GLU A 339 4.93 -37.47 -15.30
C GLU A 339 5.64 -38.59 -14.52
N ALA A 340 6.78 -38.26 -13.90
CA ALA A 340 7.57 -39.22 -13.14
C ALA A 340 6.97 -39.57 -11.76
N CYS A 341 5.96 -38.84 -11.27
CA CYS A 341 5.45 -38.99 -9.91
C CYS A 341 4.42 -40.15 -9.80
N PRO A 342 4.76 -41.30 -9.19
CA PRO A 342 3.86 -42.46 -9.14
C PRO A 342 2.63 -42.21 -8.26
N LYS A 343 2.76 -41.39 -7.22
CA LYS A 343 1.66 -41.04 -6.31
C LYS A 343 0.79 -39.89 -6.82
N LYS A 344 1.17 -39.27 -7.95
CA LYS A 344 0.55 -38.04 -8.47
C LYS A 344 0.49 -36.93 -7.41
N ALA A 345 1.57 -36.82 -6.63
CA ALA A 345 1.75 -35.77 -5.61
C ALA A 345 2.20 -34.44 -6.24
N LEU A 346 2.63 -34.44 -7.50
CA LEU A 346 2.92 -33.24 -8.28
C LEU A 346 1.85 -33.07 -9.36
N SER A 347 1.41 -31.83 -9.60
CA SER A 347 0.43 -31.50 -10.63
C SER A 347 0.69 -30.12 -11.22
N VAL A 348 0.29 -29.89 -12.47
CA VAL A 348 0.37 -28.56 -13.08
C VAL A 348 -0.86 -27.75 -12.68
N ASN A 349 -0.64 -26.54 -12.16
CA ASN A 349 -1.72 -25.61 -11.89
C ASN A 349 -2.37 -25.19 -13.23
N PRO A 350 -3.69 -25.40 -13.41
CA PRO A 350 -4.34 -25.15 -14.70
C PRO A 350 -4.42 -23.65 -15.05
N ALA A 351 -4.40 -22.77 -14.06
CA ALA A 351 -4.48 -21.33 -14.26
C ALA A 351 -3.12 -20.72 -14.64
N PHE A 352 -2.04 -21.05 -13.94
CA PHE A 352 -0.74 -20.36 -14.10
C PHE A 352 0.37 -21.22 -14.70
N GLY A 353 0.17 -22.54 -14.82
CA GLY A 353 1.12 -23.46 -15.42
C GLY A 353 2.31 -23.86 -14.53
N PHE A 354 2.39 -23.41 -13.28
CA PHE A 354 3.42 -23.85 -12.35
C PHE A 354 3.11 -25.20 -11.71
N ILE A 355 4.13 -25.91 -11.26
CA ILE A 355 4.02 -27.20 -10.58
C ILE A 355 3.64 -26.99 -9.11
N PHE A 356 2.57 -27.67 -8.69
CA PHE A 356 2.11 -27.76 -7.31
C PHE A 356 2.52 -29.11 -6.71
N TRP A 357 2.90 -29.09 -5.43
CA TRP A 357 3.25 -30.28 -4.65
C TRP A 357 2.25 -30.47 -3.50
N ASN A 358 1.66 -31.66 -3.43
CA ASN A 358 0.80 -32.10 -2.34
C ASN A 358 1.63 -32.99 -1.40
N GLU A 359 1.87 -32.51 -0.19
CA GLU A 359 2.67 -33.18 0.84
C GLU A 359 2.01 -34.48 1.31
N GLU A 360 0.69 -34.49 1.52
CA GLU A 360 -0.06 -35.66 2.02
C GLU A 360 0.01 -36.87 1.09
N ARG A 361 0.15 -36.62 -0.22
CA ARG A 361 0.27 -37.67 -1.24
C ARG A 361 1.70 -38.11 -1.50
N CYS A 362 2.69 -37.40 -0.98
CA CYS A 362 4.09 -37.62 -1.32
C CYS A 362 4.74 -38.63 -0.37
N ASP A 363 5.29 -39.70 -0.95
CA ASP A 363 6.07 -40.72 -0.22
C ASP A 363 7.58 -40.45 -0.24
N LEU A 364 7.99 -39.26 -0.70
CA LEU A 364 9.39 -38.81 -0.78
C LEU A 364 10.31 -39.74 -1.59
N CYS A 365 9.78 -40.52 -2.54
CA CYS A 365 10.57 -41.48 -3.33
C CYS A 365 11.64 -40.87 -4.27
N GLY A 366 11.70 -39.54 -4.43
CA GLY A 366 12.78 -38.86 -5.15
C GLY A 366 12.73 -38.89 -6.69
N ARG A 367 11.81 -39.63 -7.32
CA ARG A 367 11.73 -39.74 -8.80
C ARG A 367 11.61 -38.39 -9.53
N CYS A 368 10.96 -37.40 -8.90
CA CYS A 368 10.87 -36.05 -9.46
C CYS A 368 12.22 -35.32 -9.52
N VAL A 369 13.15 -35.64 -8.61
CA VAL A 369 14.52 -35.11 -8.58
C VAL A 369 15.30 -35.68 -9.77
N GLU A 370 15.26 -37.00 -9.95
CA GLU A 370 15.92 -37.71 -11.05
C GLU A 370 15.42 -37.26 -12.43
N ALA A 371 14.10 -37.04 -12.55
CA ALA A 371 13.48 -36.62 -13.80
C ALA A 371 13.77 -35.16 -14.19
N CYS A 372 14.38 -34.35 -13.31
CA CYS A 372 14.58 -32.92 -13.55
C CYS A 372 15.79 -32.68 -14.48
N PRO A 373 15.60 -32.26 -15.74
CA PRO A 373 16.71 -32.09 -16.69
C PRO A 373 17.64 -30.92 -16.33
N PHE A 374 17.16 -29.99 -15.50
CA PHE A 374 17.94 -28.84 -15.02
C PHE A 374 18.55 -29.08 -13.64
N GLY A 375 18.23 -30.22 -13.00
CA GLY A 375 18.71 -30.56 -11.66
C GLY A 375 18.36 -29.54 -10.58
N VAL A 376 17.25 -28.81 -10.71
CA VAL A 376 16.83 -27.75 -9.77
C VAL A 376 15.84 -28.21 -8.70
N ILE A 377 15.22 -29.38 -8.88
CA ILE A 377 14.35 -30.01 -7.87
C ILE A 377 15.23 -30.70 -6.83
N LYS A 378 14.90 -30.56 -5.55
CA LYS A 378 15.66 -31.15 -4.45
C LYS A 378 14.73 -31.87 -3.47
N LEU A 379 15.22 -32.93 -2.85
CA LEU A 379 14.62 -33.54 -1.66
C LEU A 379 15.49 -33.13 -0.46
N GLN A 380 14.92 -32.43 0.51
CA GLN A 380 15.64 -31.98 1.69
C GLN A 380 14.74 -32.09 2.92
N GLY A 381 15.17 -32.90 3.90
CA GLY A 381 14.31 -33.33 5.00
C GLY A 381 13.06 -34.03 4.46
N SER A 382 11.90 -33.69 5.02
CA SER A 382 10.60 -34.23 4.60
C SER A 382 9.92 -33.43 3.48
N LYS A 383 10.66 -32.61 2.72
CA LYS A 383 10.07 -31.72 1.70
C LYS A 383 10.72 -31.86 0.32
N ILE A 384 9.87 -31.81 -0.72
CA ILE A 384 10.30 -31.61 -2.11
C ILE A 384 10.36 -30.12 -2.41
N LYS A 385 11.54 -29.64 -2.81
CA LYS A 385 11.79 -28.26 -3.24
C LYS A 385 11.62 -28.18 -4.75
N VAL A 386 10.39 -28.00 -5.20
CA VAL A 386 10.06 -27.71 -6.61
C VAL A 386 9.62 -26.25 -6.74
N CYS A 387 9.99 -25.62 -7.85
CA CYS A 387 9.59 -24.23 -8.13
C CYS A 387 8.10 -24.17 -8.46
N ASP A 388 7.36 -23.43 -7.64
CA ASP A 388 5.94 -23.11 -7.76
C ASP A 388 5.70 -21.69 -8.29
N LEU A 389 6.76 -21.05 -8.82
CA LEU A 389 6.81 -19.65 -9.25
C LEU A 389 6.36 -18.65 -8.17
N CYS A 390 6.45 -19.00 -6.88
CA CYS A 390 5.96 -18.18 -5.78
C CYS A 390 4.48 -17.80 -5.98
N GLY A 391 3.66 -18.73 -6.47
CA GLY A 391 2.25 -18.46 -6.81
C GLY A 391 2.05 -17.58 -8.05
N GLY A 392 3.12 -17.31 -8.81
CA GLY A 392 3.10 -16.54 -10.05
C GLY A 392 3.80 -15.18 -9.97
N THR A 393 4.36 -14.83 -8.82
CA THR A 393 5.15 -13.62 -8.59
C THR A 393 6.56 -14.01 -8.12
N PRO A 394 7.43 -14.49 -9.02
CA PRO A 394 8.69 -15.12 -8.64
C PRO A 394 9.71 -14.12 -8.07
N GLU A 395 9.90 -14.15 -6.75
CA GLU A 395 10.81 -13.27 -5.98
C GLU A 395 12.25 -13.25 -6.53
N CYS A 396 12.72 -14.37 -7.07
CA CYS A 396 14.05 -14.46 -7.68
C CYS A 396 14.23 -13.54 -8.91
N VAL A 397 13.15 -13.19 -9.61
CA VAL A 397 13.16 -12.21 -10.72
C VAL A 397 13.25 -10.80 -10.14
N ASP A 398 12.38 -10.48 -9.18
CA ASP A 398 12.27 -9.14 -8.60
C ASP A 398 13.56 -8.71 -7.89
N TRP A 399 14.21 -9.64 -7.21
CA TRP A 399 15.47 -9.40 -6.49
C TRP A 399 16.73 -9.52 -7.36
N CYS A 400 16.62 -9.72 -8.68
CA CYS A 400 17.78 -9.86 -9.54
C CYS A 400 18.30 -8.47 -9.99
N PRO A 401 19.37 -7.92 -9.40
CA PRO A 401 19.83 -6.55 -9.73
C PRO A 401 20.36 -6.43 -11.16
N ARG A 402 20.72 -7.56 -11.78
CA ARG A 402 21.25 -7.62 -13.15
C ARG A 402 20.19 -7.92 -14.19
N GLY A 403 18.96 -8.28 -13.78
CA GLY A 403 17.91 -8.75 -14.69
C GLY A 403 18.31 -10.04 -15.45
N ALA A 404 19.08 -10.92 -14.81
CA ALA A 404 19.48 -12.22 -15.34
C ALA A 404 18.35 -13.26 -15.31
N LEU A 405 17.23 -12.95 -14.64
CA LEU A 405 16.00 -13.73 -14.62
C LEU A 405 14.86 -12.85 -15.11
N ARG A 406 13.94 -13.43 -15.88
CA ARG A 406 12.72 -12.76 -16.35
C ARG A 406 11.54 -13.71 -16.34
N VAL A 407 10.36 -13.14 -16.14
CA VAL A 407 9.09 -13.80 -16.44
C VAL A 407 8.84 -13.71 -17.94
N ILE A 408 8.48 -14.82 -18.56
CA ILE A 408 7.93 -14.88 -19.91
C ILE A 408 6.54 -15.50 -19.84
N THR A 409 5.62 -14.97 -20.64
CA THR A 409 4.28 -15.53 -20.83
C THR A 409 4.28 -16.44 -22.06
N SER A 410 3.47 -17.49 -22.03
CA SER A 410 3.15 -18.36 -23.17
C SER A 410 1.68 -18.31 -23.53
#